data_AF-A0A920G0B5-F1
#
_entry.id   AF-A0A920G0B5-F1
#
_cell.length_a   1.000
_cell.length_b   1.000
_cell.length_c   1.000
_cell.angle_alpha   90.00
_cell.angle_beta   90.00
_cell.angle_gamma   90.00
#
_symmetry.space_group_name_H-M   'P 1'
#
loop_
_entity.id
_entity.type
_entity.pdbx_description
1 polymer ?
#
loop_
_entity_poly.entity_id
_entity_poly.type
_entity_poly.pdbx_seq_one_letter_code
_entity_poly.pdbx_strand_id
1 'polypeptide(L)'
;MNPRHHHSPIAERWLWRIGRLSAAGALCALLIASLSGCVTEYSGGSPMSADLEATLNKRVALARQYIGVGYWEDAKRNLELAQEIDPENAEVFEAFALVYQSTGEFEMAESQFRAALKADPTLSRARNNFAAFFVLSGSL
;
A
#
# COMPACT_ATOMS: atom_id res chain seq x y z
N MET A 1 64.89 -37.60 -48.97
CA MET A 1 65.24 -37.05 -47.63
C MET A 1 64.46 -35.77 -47.45
N ASN A 2 63.43 -35.74 -46.60
CA ASN A 2 62.66 -34.53 -46.27
C ASN A 2 62.29 -34.64 -44.77
N PRO A 3 62.58 -33.64 -43.91
CA PRO A 3 62.40 -33.81 -42.47
C PRO A 3 60.93 -33.65 -42.08
N ARG A 4 60.44 -34.57 -41.25
CA ARG A 4 59.11 -34.49 -40.65
C ARG A 4 59.15 -33.50 -39.49
N HIS A 5 58.51 -32.33 -39.64
CA HIS A 5 58.19 -31.45 -38.53
C HIS A 5 56.96 -31.99 -37.78
N HIS A 6 57.13 -32.28 -36.51
CA HIS A 6 56.08 -32.79 -35.62
C HIS A 6 55.36 -31.60 -35.01
N HIS A 7 54.14 -31.30 -35.47
CA HIS A 7 53.27 -30.30 -34.85
C HIS A 7 52.42 -30.96 -33.74
N SER A 8 52.50 -30.44 -32.51
CA SER A 8 51.70 -30.93 -31.38
C SER A 8 50.34 -30.21 -31.31
N PRO A 9 49.19 -30.94 -31.31
CA PRO A 9 47.84 -30.37 -31.49
C PRO A 9 47.23 -29.75 -30.21
N ILE A 10 48.04 -29.47 -29.19
CA ILE A 10 47.54 -29.11 -27.84
C ILE A 10 47.40 -27.59 -27.68
N ALA A 11 48.16 -26.77 -28.43
CA ALA A 11 48.17 -25.32 -28.28
C ALA A 11 46.89 -24.62 -28.81
N GLU A 12 46.24 -25.22 -29.81
CA GLU A 12 45.14 -24.57 -30.53
C GLU A 12 43.80 -24.60 -29.76
N ARG A 13 43.65 -25.57 -28.85
CA ARG A 13 42.39 -25.79 -28.10
C ARG A 13 42.15 -24.79 -26.95
N TRP A 14 43.19 -24.05 -26.55
CA TRP A 14 43.12 -23.06 -25.47
C TRP A 14 42.62 -21.69 -25.94
N LEU A 15 43.00 -21.27 -27.15
CA LEU A 15 42.69 -19.93 -27.67
C LEU A 15 41.19 -19.72 -27.92
N TRP A 16 40.45 -20.75 -28.32
CA TRP A 16 39.01 -20.68 -28.55
C TRP A 16 38.16 -20.62 -27.26
N ARG A 17 38.66 -21.15 -26.13
CA ARG A 17 37.94 -21.14 -24.84
C ARG A 17 37.98 -19.76 -24.20
N ILE A 18 39.12 -19.08 -24.26
CA ILE A 18 39.32 -17.75 -23.67
C ILE A 18 38.47 -16.70 -24.41
N GLY A 19 38.41 -16.75 -25.74
CA GLY A 19 37.60 -15.81 -26.53
C GLY A 19 36.08 -15.91 -26.34
N ARG A 20 35.54 -17.11 -26.06
CA ARG A 20 34.10 -17.31 -25.80
C ARG A 20 33.68 -16.82 -24.39
N LEU A 21 34.59 -16.91 -23.41
CA LEU A 21 34.40 -16.34 -22.07
C LEU A 21 34.41 -14.80 -22.10
N SER A 22 35.21 -14.19 -22.97
CA SER A 22 35.27 -12.73 -23.16
C SER A 22 33.99 -12.15 -23.78
N ALA A 23 33.40 -12.84 -24.76
CA ALA A 23 32.18 -12.38 -25.43
C ALA A 23 30.94 -12.46 -24.52
N ALA A 24 30.83 -13.52 -23.72
CA ALA A 24 29.73 -13.66 -22.74
C ALA A 24 29.83 -12.62 -21.61
N GLY A 25 31.06 -12.33 -21.14
CA GLY A 25 31.30 -11.28 -20.15
C GLY A 25 30.95 -9.88 -20.65
N ALA A 26 31.25 -9.57 -21.91
CA ALA A 26 30.91 -8.29 -22.53
C ALA A 26 29.39 -8.09 -22.70
N LEU A 27 28.65 -9.16 -23.01
CA LEU A 27 27.20 -9.12 -23.18
C LEU A 27 26.48 -8.85 -21.83
N CYS A 28 26.92 -9.46 -20.74
CA CYS A 28 26.38 -9.20 -19.40
C CYS A 28 26.67 -7.76 -18.95
N ALA A 29 27.86 -7.23 -19.22
CA ALA A 29 28.22 -5.86 -18.87
C ALA A 29 27.35 -4.81 -19.59
N LEU A 30 27.03 -5.05 -20.86
CA LEU A 30 26.14 -4.19 -21.65
C LEU A 30 24.69 -4.19 -21.13
N LEU A 31 24.18 -5.35 -20.71
CA LEU A 31 22.82 -5.46 -20.14
C LEU A 31 22.69 -4.75 -18.79
N ILE A 32 23.72 -4.83 -17.94
CA ILE A 32 23.75 -4.13 -16.64
C ILE A 32 23.84 -2.61 -16.84
N ALA A 33 24.60 -2.15 -17.84
CA ALA A 33 24.72 -0.72 -18.15
C ALA A 33 23.41 -0.10 -18.71
N SER A 34 22.57 -0.89 -19.39
CA SER A 34 21.28 -0.41 -19.89
C SER A 34 20.21 -0.18 -18.81
N LEU A 35 20.46 -0.60 -17.57
CA LEU A 35 19.54 -0.45 -16.43
C LEU A 35 19.82 0.81 -15.58
N SER A 36 20.72 1.70 -16.02
CA SER A 36 20.93 3.01 -15.38
C SER A 36 19.79 3.99 -15.71
N GLY A 37 18.54 3.60 -15.42
CA GLY A 37 17.44 4.54 -15.31
C GLY A 37 17.67 5.39 -14.07
N CYS A 38 17.82 6.71 -14.25
CA CYS A 38 17.85 7.64 -13.14
C CYS A 38 16.51 7.56 -12.40
N VAL A 39 16.50 7.05 -11.17
CA VAL A 39 15.36 7.29 -10.28
C VAL A 39 15.42 8.76 -9.91
N THR A 40 14.48 9.55 -10.41
CA THR A 40 14.32 10.93 -9.96
C THR A 40 13.57 10.89 -8.64
N GLU A 41 14.29 11.08 -7.54
CA GLU A 41 13.70 11.25 -6.22
C GLU A 41 13.10 12.67 -6.15
N TYR A 42 11.78 12.75 -6.04
CA TYR A 42 11.03 14.00 -5.90
C TYR A 42 11.10 14.46 -4.45
N SER A 43 12.03 15.37 -4.13
CA SER A 43 12.04 16.08 -2.85
C SER A 43 11.64 17.55 -3.05
N GLY A 44 10.36 17.86 -2.87
CA GLY A 44 9.86 19.23 -2.83
C GLY A 44 8.82 19.38 -1.72
N GLY A 45 9.14 20.14 -0.66
CA GLY A 45 8.29 20.42 0.51
C GLY A 45 6.89 20.97 0.13
N SER A 46 5.77 20.67 0.78
CA SER A 46 5.44 19.90 1.99
C SER A 46 4.63 18.63 1.64
N PRO A 47 5.27 17.54 1.21
CA PRO A 47 4.58 16.35 0.70
C PRO A 47 4.01 15.50 1.85
N MET A 48 4.66 15.49 3.01
CA MET A 48 4.36 14.53 4.07
C MET A 48 2.93 14.69 4.63
N SER A 49 2.40 15.90 4.82
CA SER A 49 1.02 16.08 5.30
C SER A 49 -0.02 15.74 4.23
N ALA A 50 0.22 16.12 2.97
CA ALA A 50 -0.67 15.79 1.85
C ALA A 50 -0.68 14.29 1.55
N ASP A 51 0.48 13.63 1.67
CA ASP A 51 0.63 12.18 1.51
C ASP A 51 -0.07 11.43 2.66
N LEU A 52 0.00 11.95 3.88
CA LEU A 52 -0.70 11.41 5.04
C LEU A 52 -2.22 11.56 4.90
N GLU A 53 -2.72 12.73 4.52
CA GLU A 53 -4.15 12.95 4.28
C GLU A 53 -4.67 12.05 3.14
N ALA A 54 -3.93 11.96 2.04
CA ALA A 54 -4.27 11.04 0.95
C ALA A 54 -4.26 9.57 1.39
N THR A 55 -3.34 9.19 2.27
CA THR A 55 -3.28 7.84 2.84
C THR A 55 -4.46 7.57 3.76
N LEU A 56 -4.82 8.50 4.64
CA LEU A 56 -6.01 8.44 5.49
C LEU A 56 -7.27 8.25 4.64
N ASN A 57 -7.47 9.12 3.64
CA ASN A 57 -8.65 9.08 2.78
C ASN A 57 -8.78 7.75 2.04
N LYS A 58 -7.65 7.19 1.56
CA LYS A 58 -7.62 5.86 0.93
C LYS A 58 -8.01 4.75 1.91
N ARG A 59 -7.51 4.80 3.15
CA ARG A 59 -7.84 3.81 4.19
C ARG A 59 -9.31 3.87 4.59
N VAL A 60 -9.85 5.07 4.80
CA VAL A 60 -11.29 5.26 5.06
C VAL A 60 -12.13 4.76 3.89
N ALA A 61 -11.74 5.05 2.65
CA ALA A 61 -12.44 4.56 1.47
C ALA A 61 -12.45 3.02 1.39
N LEU A 62 -11.31 2.37 1.64
CA LEU A 62 -11.22 0.90 1.69
C LEU A 62 -12.09 0.32 2.82
N ALA A 63 -12.05 0.92 4.01
CA ALA A 63 -12.90 0.49 5.12
C ALA A 63 -14.39 0.55 4.75
N ARG A 64 -14.83 1.61 4.06
CA ARG A 64 -16.21 1.74 3.57
C ARG A 64 -16.58 0.66 2.56
N GLN A 65 -15.66 0.29 1.67
CA GLN A 65 -15.88 -0.84 0.76
C GLN A 65 -16.04 -2.15 1.53
N TYR A 66 -15.18 -2.40 2.52
CA TYR A 66 -15.26 -3.59 3.37
C TYR A 66 -16.54 -3.64 4.21
N ILE A 67 -16.99 -2.51 4.75
CA ILE A 67 -18.30 -2.38 5.42
C ILE A 67 -19.43 -2.78 4.47
N GLY A 68 -19.40 -2.30 3.22
CA GLY A 68 -20.43 -2.60 2.23
C GLY A 68 -20.56 -4.09 1.86
N VAL A 69 -19.48 -4.88 2.02
CA VAL A 69 -19.47 -6.33 1.76
C VAL A 69 -19.47 -7.18 3.02
N GLY A 70 -19.49 -6.56 4.21
CA GLY A 70 -19.53 -7.26 5.50
C GLY A 70 -18.18 -7.79 6.00
N TYR A 71 -17.06 -7.28 5.49
CA TYR A 71 -15.71 -7.67 5.93
C TYR A 71 -15.25 -6.78 7.09
N TRP A 72 -15.86 -7.00 8.26
CA TRP A 72 -15.73 -6.11 9.42
C TRP A 72 -14.31 -5.98 9.96
N GLU A 73 -13.54 -7.08 9.99
CA GLU A 73 -12.17 -7.10 10.49
C GLU A 73 -11.21 -6.32 9.58
N ASP A 74 -11.37 -6.43 8.27
CA ASP A 74 -10.59 -5.65 7.30
C ASP A 74 -10.97 -4.16 7.33
N ALA A 75 -12.24 -3.86 7.57
CA ALA A 75 -12.69 -2.50 7.81
C ALA A 75 -12.02 -1.90 9.06
N LYS A 76 -12.11 -2.59 10.23
CA LYS A 76 -11.47 -2.14 11.48
C LYS A 76 -9.99 -1.91 11.30
N ARG A 77 -9.27 -2.85 10.68
CA ARG A 77 -7.82 -2.72 10.42
C ARG A 77 -7.47 -1.47 9.62
N ASN A 78 -8.25 -1.14 8.58
CA ASN A 78 -8.01 0.07 7.80
C ASN A 78 -8.34 1.33 8.59
N LEU A 79 -9.37 1.30 9.43
CA LEU A 79 -9.76 2.42 10.29
C LEU A 79 -8.76 2.67 11.41
N GLU A 80 -8.18 1.63 12.02
CA GLU A 80 -7.10 1.74 13.00
C GLU A 80 -5.89 2.46 12.39
N LEU A 81 -5.47 2.02 11.20
CA LEU A 81 -4.36 2.65 10.49
C LEU A 81 -4.67 4.08 10.02
N ALA A 82 -5.95 4.43 9.81
CA ALA A 82 -6.37 5.80 9.53
C ALA A 82 -6.37 6.66 10.81
N GLN A 83 -6.78 6.08 11.94
CA GLN A 83 -6.78 6.73 13.24
C GLN A 83 -5.36 7.01 13.76
N GLU A 84 -4.38 6.19 13.40
CA GLU A 84 -2.96 6.49 13.66
C GLU A 84 -2.47 7.77 12.97
N ILE A 85 -3.07 8.14 11.84
CA ILE A 85 -2.72 9.35 11.08
C ILE A 85 -3.41 10.58 11.66
N ASP A 86 -4.71 10.48 11.89
CA ASP A 86 -5.53 11.53 12.51
C ASP A 86 -6.46 10.91 13.57
N PRO A 87 -6.08 10.97 14.85
CA PRO A 87 -6.83 10.37 15.95
C PRO A 87 -8.22 10.98 16.19
N GLU A 88 -8.48 12.19 15.68
CA GLU A 88 -9.73 12.93 15.89
C GLU A 88 -10.55 13.07 14.60
N ASN A 89 -10.25 12.26 13.58
CA ASN A 89 -10.92 12.34 12.30
C ASN A 89 -12.41 11.91 12.38
N ALA A 90 -13.31 12.83 12.04
CA ALA A 90 -14.74 12.57 12.10
C ALA A 90 -15.21 11.45 11.16
N GLU A 91 -14.60 11.30 9.98
CA GLU A 91 -14.95 10.21 9.05
C GLU A 91 -14.49 8.84 9.54
N VAL A 92 -13.36 8.77 10.24
CA VAL A 92 -12.86 7.53 10.86
C VAL A 92 -13.79 7.09 11.98
N PHE A 93 -14.20 8.00 12.87
CA PHE A 93 -15.16 7.71 13.92
C PHE A 93 -16.51 7.23 13.35
N GLU A 94 -17.03 7.92 12.34
CA GLU A 94 -18.29 7.53 11.71
C GLU A 94 -18.21 6.14 11.06
N ALA A 95 -17.10 5.81 10.41
CA ALA A 95 -16.91 4.49 9.83
C ALA A 95 -16.75 3.39 10.89
N PHE A 96 -16.06 3.65 12.01
CA PHE A 96 -16.03 2.71 13.15
C PHE A 96 -17.44 2.48 13.71
N ALA A 97 -18.24 3.54 13.82
CA ALA A 97 -19.61 3.45 14.31
C ALA A 97 -20.46 2.52 13.43
N LEU A 98 -20.33 2.62 12.10
CA LEU A 98 -21.01 1.72 11.16
C LEU A 98 -20.55 0.27 11.31
N VAL A 99 -19.26 0.02 11.56
CA VAL A 99 -18.78 -1.34 11.82
C VAL A 99 -19.43 -1.88 13.09
N TYR A 100 -19.31 -1.17 14.22
CA TYR A 100 -19.86 -1.62 15.51
C TYR A 100 -21.38 -1.80 15.46
N GLN A 101 -22.09 -0.93 14.73
CA GLN A 101 -23.52 -1.09 14.50
C GLN A 101 -23.82 -2.40 13.75
N SER A 102 -23.01 -2.74 12.75
CA SER A 102 -23.20 -3.94 11.92
C SER A 102 -22.83 -5.24 12.65
N THR A 103 -21.90 -5.17 13.61
CA THR A 103 -21.48 -6.30 14.45
C THR A 103 -22.25 -6.39 15.78
N GLY A 104 -23.18 -5.45 16.02
CA GLY A 104 -24.13 -5.49 17.14
C GLY A 104 -23.60 -4.90 18.44
N GLU A 105 -22.42 -4.29 18.45
CA GLU A 105 -21.88 -3.61 19.63
C GLU A 105 -22.38 -2.16 19.70
N PHE A 106 -23.67 -2.02 20.01
CA PHE A 106 -24.38 -0.75 19.91
C PHE A 106 -23.84 0.35 20.83
N GLU A 107 -23.32 0.02 22.01
CA GLU A 107 -22.72 1.01 22.91
C GLU A 107 -21.46 1.62 22.31
N MET A 108 -20.64 0.81 21.63
CA MET A 108 -19.46 1.28 20.93
C MET A 108 -19.87 2.10 19.70
N ALA A 109 -20.89 1.66 18.95
CA ALA A 109 -21.42 2.40 17.82
C ALA A 109 -21.89 3.81 18.21
N GLU A 110 -22.68 3.92 19.28
CA GLU A 110 -23.15 5.20 19.79
C GLU A 110 -21.99 6.11 20.21
N SER A 111 -21.02 5.56 20.94
CA SER A 111 -19.82 6.31 21.36
C SER A 111 -19.07 6.90 20.16
N GLN A 112 -18.89 6.10 19.11
CA GLN A 112 -18.19 6.52 17.90
C GLN A 112 -18.99 7.55 17.08
N PHE A 113 -20.32 7.41 16.96
CA PHE A 113 -21.15 8.43 16.33
C PHE A 113 -21.08 9.78 17.08
N ARG A 114 -21.11 9.75 18.42
CA ARG A 114 -20.93 10.96 19.24
C ARG A 114 -19.56 11.58 19.06
N ALA A 115 -18.51 10.78 18.96
CA ALA A 115 -17.15 11.26 18.67
C ALA A 115 -17.08 11.93 17.28
N ALA A 116 -17.67 11.31 16.26
CA ALA A 116 -17.74 11.88 14.91
C ALA A 116 -18.40 13.26 14.90
N LEU A 117 -19.56 13.40 15.55
CA LEU A 117 -20.29 14.68 15.62
C LEU A 117 -19.65 15.71 16.55
N LYS A 118 -18.80 15.28 17.50
CA LYS A 118 -17.98 16.19 18.30
C LYS A 118 -16.81 16.73 17.49
N ALA A 119 -16.16 15.89 16.71
CA ALA A 119 -15.01 16.25 15.87
C ALA A 119 -15.43 17.14 14.69
N ASP A 120 -16.48 16.74 13.97
CA ASP A 120 -17.10 17.57 12.93
C ASP A 120 -18.62 17.59 13.13
N PRO A 121 -19.13 18.64 13.79
CA PRO A 121 -20.57 18.81 13.94
C PRO A 121 -21.28 18.88 12.60
N THR A 122 -20.65 19.31 11.51
CA THR A 122 -21.28 19.53 10.20
C THR A 122 -21.31 18.30 9.30
N LEU A 123 -20.69 17.19 9.73
CA LEU A 123 -20.63 15.94 8.98
C LEU A 123 -22.02 15.31 8.81
N SER A 124 -22.69 15.68 7.72
CA SER A 124 -24.09 15.32 7.45
C SER A 124 -24.30 13.81 7.36
N ARG A 125 -23.30 13.08 6.85
CA ARG A 125 -23.31 11.61 6.80
C ARG A 125 -23.39 11.00 8.20
N ALA A 126 -22.56 11.47 9.14
CA ALA A 126 -22.58 10.99 10.52
C ALA A 126 -23.92 11.28 11.22
N ARG A 127 -24.50 12.47 10.99
CA ARG A 127 -25.82 12.81 11.55
C ARG A 127 -26.92 11.87 11.04
N ASN A 128 -26.95 11.63 9.73
CA ASN A 128 -27.96 10.77 9.11
C ASN A 128 -27.81 9.32 9.57
N ASN A 129 -26.57 8.82 9.62
CA ASN A 129 -26.29 7.46 10.06
C ASN A 129 -26.58 7.27 11.55
N PHE A 130 -26.28 8.26 12.39
CA PHE A 130 -26.59 8.18 13.82
C PHE A 130 -28.10 8.23 14.09
N ALA A 131 -28.86 9.03 13.32
CA ALA A 131 -30.32 9.01 13.39
C ALA A 131 -30.88 7.63 12.99
N ALA A 132 -30.36 7.02 11.93
CA ALA A 132 -30.75 5.67 11.50
C ALA A 132 -30.37 4.61 12.55
N PHE A 133 -29.22 4.75 13.20
CA PHE A 133 -28.77 3.88 14.28
C PHE A 133 -29.81 3.78 15.41
N PHE A 134 -30.34 4.91 15.90
CA PHE A 134 -31.34 4.89 16.98
C PHE A 134 -32.63 4.15 16.62
N VAL A 135 -33.06 4.27 15.36
CA VAL A 135 -34.22 3.53 14.86
C VAL A 135 -33.95 2.02 14.87
N LEU A 136 -32.73 1.60 14.54
CA LEU A 136 -32.32 0.20 14.45
C LEU A 136 -31.98 -0.41 15.82
N SER A 137 -31.39 0.36 16.73
CA SER A 137 -31.03 -0.09 18.09
C SER A 137 -32.22 -0.08 19.06
N GLY A 138 -33.39 0.42 18.63
CA GLY A 138 -34.61 0.47 19.45
C GLY A 138 -34.53 1.47 20.60
N SER A 139 -33.61 2.43 20.52
CA SER A 139 -33.39 3.46 21.54
C SER A 139 -34.00 4.78 21.05
N LEU A 140 -35.31 4.93 21.26
CA LEU A 140 -36.07 6.16 20.96
C LEU A 140 -36.51 6.86 22.25
#